data_AF-A0A3N5GI82-F1
#
_entry.id   AF-A0A3N5GI82-F1
#
_cell.length_a   1.000
_cell.length_b   1.000
_cell.length_c   1.000
_cell.angle_alpha   90.00
_cell.angle_beta   90.00
_cell.angle_gamma   90.00
#
_symmetry.space_group_name_H-M   'P 1'
#
loop_
_entity.id
_entity.type
_entity.pdbx_description
1 polymer ?
#
loop_
_entity_poly.entity_id
_entity_poly.type
_entity_poly.pdbx_seq_one_letter_code
_entity_poly.pdbx_strand_id
1 'polypeptide(L)'
;MRQYLEAKHQYRDAILLFRMGDFFEMFYEDALVAARALELTLTSRSKDGQGGAIPMCGVPHHAVDGYLARLVKKGFRVAICDQVEDPKKAKGIVRREVVRVVSPGTFTDAQYLDAREPAFLMALAPAGDPGRRAIGAALLDLSTGE
;
A
#
# COMPACT_ATOMS: atom_id res chain seq x y z
N MET A 1 6.50 8.60 -14.61
CA MET A 1 5.73 7.34 -14.68
C MET A 1 6.58 6.07 -14.67
N ARG A 2 7.78 6.03 -15.27
CA ARG A 2 8.62 4.81 -15.25
C ARG A 2 8.88 4.24 -13.85
N GLN A 3 9.41 5.05 -12.92
CA GLN A 3 9.63 4.63 -11.51
C GLN A 3 8.35 4.14 -10.82
N TYR A 4 7.20 4.79 -11.09
CA TYR A 4 5.92 4.36 -10.54
C TYR A 4 5.53 2.97 -11.06
N LEU A 5 5.62 2.74 -12.38
CA LEU A 5 5.28 1.46 -12.99
C LEU A 5 6.23 0.34 -12.53
N GLU A 6 7.52 0.64 -12.37
CA GLU A 6 8.51 -0.29 -11.82
C GLU A 6 8.14 -0.71 -10.38
N ALA A 7 7.81 0.26 -9.51
CA ALA A 7 7.37 -0.03 -8.15
C ALA A 7 6.03 -0.81 -8.13
N LYS A 8 5.05 -0.40 -8.95
CA LYS A 8 3.75 -1.07 -9.05
C LYS A 8 3.88 -2.51 -9.56
N HIS A 9 4.83 -2.77 -10.45
CA HIS A 9 5.08 -4.12 -10.96
C HIS A 9 5.56 -5.08 -9.87
N GLN A 10 6.28 -4.58 -8.85
CA GLN A 10 6.71 -5.39 -7.70
C GLN A 10 5.56 -5.66 -6.72
N TYR A 11 4.59 -4.74 -6.62
CA TYR A 11 3.46 -4.81 -5.68
C TYR A 11 2.12 -4.68 -6.41
N ARG A 12 1.85 -5.63 -7.32
CA ARG A 12 0.69 -5.55 -8.22
C ARG A 12 -0.66 -5.58 -7.50
N ASP A 13 -0.72 -6.31 -6.40
CA ASP A 13 -1.90 -6.53 -5.55
C ASP A 13 -2.14 -5.43 -4.51
N ALA A 14 -1.20 -4.49 -4.37
CA ALA A 14 -1.30 -3.40 -3.40
C ALA A 14 -1.61 -2.07 -4.07
N ILE A 15 -2.43 -1.22 -3.44
CA ILE A 15 -2.57 0.19 -3.80
C ILE A 15 -1.22 0.87 -3.54
N LEU A 16 -0.63 1.48 -4.56
CA LEU A 16 0.66 2.14 -4.44
C LEU A 16 0.48 3.64 -4.13
N LEU A 17 0.78 4.03 -2.89
CA LEU A 17 0.95 5.42 -2.49
C LEU A 17 2.35 5.87 -2.89
N PHE A 18 2.45 6.69 -3.93
CA PHE A 18 3.73 7.11 -4.50
C PHE A 18 4.04 8.57 -4.14
N ARG A 19 5.14 8.82 -3.41
CA ARG A 19 5.46 10.16 -2.94
C ARG A 19 5.88 11.10 -4.07
N MET A 20 5.13 12.18 -4.23
CA MET A 20 5.33 13.24 -5.21
C MET A 20 5.35 14.59 -4.50
N GLY A 21 6.51 14.95 -3.97
CA GLY A 21 6.66 16.16 -3.14
C GLY A 21 5.92 15.99 -1.82
N ASP A 22 4.96 16.88 -1.56
CA ASP A 22 4.18 16.91 -0.32
C ASP A 22 2.92 16.03 -0.35
N PHE A 23 2.72 15.25 -1.41
CA PHE A 23 1.58 14.35 -1.57
C PHE A 23 2.03 12.91 -1.80
N PHE A 24 1.19 11.96 -1.37
CA PHE A 24 1.17 10.62 -1.93
C PHE A 24 0.12 10.56 -3.02
N GLU A 25 0.55 10.25 -4.24
CA GLU A 25 -0.30 10.14 -5.42
C GLU A 25 -0.47 8.66 -5.81
N MET A 26 -1.68 8.33 -6.26
CA MET A 26 -2.01 7.04 -6.87
C MET A 26 -2.41 7.29 -8.31
N PHE A 27 -2.12 6.33 -9.20
CA PHE A 27 -2.39 6.47 -10.64
C PHE A 27 -3.11 5.24 -11.20
N TYR A 28 -3.76 5.42 -12.36
CA TYR A 28 -4.47 4.35 -13.07
C TYR A 28 -5.55 3.69 -12.20
N GLU A 29 -5.59 2.36 -12.13
CA GLU A 29 -6.58 1.62 -11.35
C GLU A 29 -6.51 1.94 -9.85
N ASP A 30 -5.30 2.10 -9.29
CA ASP A 30 -5.12 2.47 -7.89
C ASP A 30 -5.81 3.79 -7.57
N ALA A 31 -5.75 4.76 -8.50
CA ALA A 31 -6.45 6.03 -8.35
C ALA A 31 -7.98 5.86 -8.32
N LEU A 32 -8.52 5.03 -9.22
CA LEU A 32 -9.96 4.76 -9.30
C LEU A 32 -10.49 4.03 -8.07
N VAL A 33 -9.73 3.05 -7.58
CA VAL A 33 -10.06 2.27 -6.39
C VAL A 33 -9.97 3.15 -5.15
N ALA A 34 -8.83 3.83 -4.95
CA ALA A 34 -8.62 4.67 -3.78
C ALA A 34 -9.58 5.87 -3.74
N ALA A 35 -9.86 6.51 -4.87
CA ALA A 35 -10.81 7.62 -4.92
C ALA A 35 -12.21 7.21 -4.45
N ARG A 36 -12.68 6.04 -4.88
CA ARG A 36 -13.97 5.50 -4.41
C ARG A 36 -13.92 5.03 -2.96
N ALA A 37 -12.85 4.35 -2.55
CA ALA A 37 -12.72 3.80 -1.21
C ALA A 37 -12.60 4.90 -0.13
N LEU A 38 -11.90 5.98 -0.45
CA LEU A 38 -11.58 7.07 0.46
C LEU A 38 -12.42 8.33 0.25
N GLU A 39 -13.26 8.35 -0.78
CA GLU A 39 -14.07 9.51 -1.22
C GLU A 39 -13.19 10.71 -1.60
N LEU A 40 -12.09 10.43 -2.31
CA LEU A 40 -11.19 11.47 -2.80
C LEU A 40 -11.65 11.98 -4.16
N THR A 41 -11.32 13.23 -4.46
CA THR A 41 -11.47 13.78 -5.80
C THR A 41 -10.56 13.02 -6.79
N LEU A 42 -11.18 12.40 -7.79
CA LEU A 42 -10.48 11.81 -8.92
C LEU A 42 -10.18 12.91 -9.95
N THR A 43 -8.91 13.03 -10.31
CA THR A 43 -8.40 13.98 -11.30
C THR A 43 -7.65 13.23 -12.40
N SER A 44 -7.01 13.94 -13.32
CA SER A 44 -6.17 13.33 -14.34
C SER A 44 -4.88 14.11 -14.57
N ARG A 45 -3.84 13.37 -14.97
CA ARG A 45 -2.53 13.89 -15.33
C ARG A 45 -2.33 13.77 -16.85
N SER A 46 -2.03 14.88 -17.51
CA SER A 46 -2.05 15.03 -18.97
C SER A 46 -0.81 14.50 -19.71
N LYS A 47 -0.10 13.48 -19.20
CA LYS A 47 1.18 13.03 -19.79
C LYS A 47 1.40 11.52 -19.67
N ASP A 48 0.68 10.72 -20.45
CA ASP A 48 1.29 9.49 -20.97
C ASP A 48 2.05 9.79 -22.27
N GLY A 49 2.90 8.86 -22.73
CA GLY A 49 3.67 9.02 -23.98
C GLY A 49 2.82 8.99 -25.26
N GLN A 50 1.49 8.83 -25.15
CA GLN A 50 0.53 8.69 -26.23
C GLN A 50 -0.57 9.78 -26.22
N GLY A 51 -0.52 10.76 -25.30
CA GLY A 51 -1.48 11.85 -25.17
C GLY A 51 -2.75 11.54 -24.35
N GLY A 52 -2.84 10.37 -23.72
CA GLY A 52 -3.93 9.97 -22.85
C GLY A 52 -3.86 10.58 -21.44
N ALA A 53 -5.03 10.83 -20.86
CA ALA A 53 -5.20 11.32 -19.50
C ALA A 53 -5.07 10.17 -18.49
N ILE A 54 -4.09 10.25 -17.58
CA ILE A 54 -3.87 9.23 -16.55
C ILE A 54 -4.75 9.55 -15.33
N PRO A 55 -5.69 8.67 -14.91
CA PRO A 55 -6.44 8.87 -13.68
C PRO A 55 -5.51 9.02 -12.48
N MET A 56 -5.80 9.97 -11.61
CA MET A 56 -4.95 10.31 -10.47
C MET A 56 -5.80 10.79 -9.28
N CYS A 57 -5.44 10.36 -8.08
CA CYS A 57 -5.89 10.98 -6.85
C CYS A 57 -4.70 11.02 -5.87
N GLY A 58 -4.82 11.76 -4.78
CA GLY A 58 -3.73 11.90 -3.84
C GLY A 58 -4.17 12.38 -2.47
N VAL A 59 -3.29 12.20 -1.50
CA VAL A 59 -3.47 12.62 -0.11
C VAL A 59 -2.23 13.36 0.38
N PRO A 60 -2.37 14.34 1.29
CA PRO A 60 -1.21 15.04 1.85
C PRO A 60 -0.31 14.08 2.62
N HIS A 61 1.02 14.21 2.46
CA HIS A 61 1.97 13.26 3.06
C HIS A 61 1.90 13.22 4.59
N HIS A 62 1.67 14.36 5.24
CA HIS A 62 1.57 14.47 6.70
C HIS A 62 0.28 13.85 7.27
N ALA A 63 -0.69 13.57 6.41
CA ALA A 63 -1.97 12.95 6.78
C ALA A 63 -2.07 11.50 6.28
N VAL A 64 -1.02 10.94 5.68
CA VAL A 64 -1.06 9.65 4.98
C VAL A 64 -1.51 8.50 5.89
N ASP A 65 -1.10 8.49 7.15
CA ASP A 65 -1.38 7.39 8.07
C ASP A 65 -2.88 7.20 8.31
N GLY A 66 -3.64 8.29 8.38
CA GLY A 66 -5.10 8.21 8.52
C GLY A 66 -5.79 7.64 7.28
N TYR A 67 -5.31 7.97 6.08
CA TYR A 67 -5.84 7.40 4.84
C TYR A 67 -5.41 5.94 4.65
N LEU A 68 -4.17 5.62 5.02
CA LEU A 68 -3.63 4.27 5.05
C LEU A 68 -4.50 3.37 5.93
N ALA A 69 -4.77 3.79 7.16
CA ALA A 69 -5.64 3.06 8.09
C ALA A 69 -7.03 2.80 7.51
N ARG A 70 -7.65 3.81 6.87
CA ARG A 70 -8.97 3.66 6.22
C ARG A 70 -8.95 2.65 5.07
N LEU A 71 -7.89 2.64 4.25
CA LEU A 71 -7.73 1.66 3.17
C LEU A 71 -7.55 0.25 3.74
N VAL A 72 -6.67 0.09 4.72
CA VAL A 72 -6.40 -1.20 5.35
C VAL A 72 -7.65 -1.75 6.04
N LYS A 73 -8.41 -0.92 6.75
CA LYS A 73 -9.69 -1.31 7.36
C LYS A 73 -10.75 -1.74 6.33
N LYS A 74 -10.66 -1.25 5.10
CA LYS A 74 -11.51 -1.69 3.97
C LYS A 74 -10.98 -2.96 3.27
N GLY A 75 -9.91 -3.56 3.78
CA GLY A 75 -9.35 -4.82 3.27
C GLY A 75 -8.26 -4.64 2.20
N PHE A 76 -7.84 -3.41 1.91
CA PHE A 76 -6.81 -3.17 0.89
C PHE A 76 -5.41 -3.41 1.43
N ARG A 77 -4.58 -4.07 0.63
CA ARG A 77 -3.12 -4.03 0.79
C ARG A 77 -2.61 -2.72 0.22
N VAL A 78 -1.71 -2.04 0.93
CA VAL A 78 -1.18 -0.73 0.54
C VAL A 78 0.34 -0.74 0.61
N ALA A 79 1.01 -0.24 -0.43
CA ALA A 79 2.45 -0.05 -0.48
C ALA A 79 2.78 1.45 -0.47
N ILE A 80 3.73 1.85 0.38
CA ILE A 80 4.20 3.23 0.49
C ILE A 80 5.55 3.33 -0.18
N CYS A 81 5.61 4.09 -1.27
CA CYS A 81 6.83 4.40 -2.00
C CYS A 81 7.27 5.83 -1.69
N ASP A 82 8.36 5.97 -0.96
CA ASP A 82 8.84 7.24 -0.40
C ASP A 82 10.18 7.66 -1.03
N GLN A 83 10.52 8.94 -0.93
CA GLN A 83 11.81 9.51 -1.31
C GLN A 83 12.86 9.10 -0.28
N VAL A 84 13.85 8.31 -0.72
CA VAL A 84 14.94 7.80 0.13
C VAL A 84 16.18 8.70 0.09
N GLU A 85 16.17 9.75 -0.74
CA GLU A 85 17.23 10.75 -0.80
C GLU A 85 16.67 12.16 -0.66
N ASP A 86 17.50 13.07 -0.15
CA ASP A 86 17.15 14.48 0.00
C ASP A 86 16.96 15.12 -1.40
N PRO A 87 15.76 15.63 -1.72
CA PRO A 87 15.48 16.28 -3.01
C PRO A 87 16.43 17.44 -3.32
N LYS A 88 16.97 18.12 -2.29
CA LYS A 88 17.90 19.24 -2.45
C LYS A 88 19.30 18.79 -2.84
N LYS A 89 19.66 17.53 -2.57
CA LYS A 89 20.97 16.95 -2.87
C LYS A 89 20.92 16.02 -4.09
N ALA A 90 19.73 15.64 -4.53
CA ALA A 90 19.52 14.77 -5.68
C ALA A 90 19.97 15.42 -6.99
N LYS A 91 20.78 14.71 -7.77
CA LYS A 91 21.09 15.08 -9.16
C LYS A 91 20.13 14.34 -10.09
N GLY A 92 19.12 15.03 -10.60
CA GLY A 92 18.14 14.45 -11.53
C GLY A 92 16.86 13.99 -10.85
N ILE A 93 16.35 12.81 -11.20
CA ILE A 93 15.09 12.29 -10.65
C ILE A 93 15.34 11.70 -9.27
N VAL A 94 14.67 12.25 -8.25
CA VAL A 94 14.72 11.75 -6.87
C VAL A 94 14.45 10.24 -6.80
N ARG A 95 15.35 9.50 -6.15
CA ARG A 95 15.24 8.07 -5.89
C ARG A 95 14.08 7.81 -4.93
N ARG A 96 13.28 6.80 -5.27
CA ARG A 96 12.12 6.38 -4.50
C ARG A 96 12.10 4.87 -4.36
N GLU A 97 11.71 4.41 -3.19
CA GLU A 97 11.64 2.99 -2.86
C GLU A 97 10.41 2.69 -2.02
N VAL A 98 9.91 1.46 -2.14
CA VAL A 98 8.84 0.99 -1.25
C VAL A 98 9.43 0.75 0.13
N VAL A 99 9.10 1.64 1.07
CA VAL A 99 9.63 1.62 2.44
C VAL A 99 8.75 0.81 3.39
N ARG A 100 7.47 0.64 3.04
CA ARG A 100 6.50 -0.06 3.87
C ARG A 100 5.41 -0.69 3.02
N VAL A 101 5.01 -1.91 3.37
CA VAL A 101 3.82 -2.58 2.82
C VAL A 101 2.95 -3.00 3.98
N VAL A 102 1.68 -2.63 3.92
CA VAL A 102 0.70 -2.87 4.96
C VAL A 102 -0.47 -3.66 4.41
N SER A 103 -0.91 -4.66 5.15
CA SER A 103 -2.15 -5.39 4.91
C SER A 103 -2.99 -5.42 6.20
N PRO A 104 -4.27 -5.84 6.14
CA PRO A 104 -5.12 -5.91 7.33
C PRO A 104 -4.53 -6.72 8.48
N GLY A 105 -3.82 -7.82 8.18
CA GLY A 105 -3.19 -8.68 9.19
C GLY A 105 -1.76 -8.28 9.57
N THR A 106 -1.20 -7.21 8.99
CA THR A 106 0.18 -6.74 9.30
C THR A 106 0.25 -5.30 9.76
N PHE A 107 -0.91 -4.69 9.98
CA PHE A 107 -0.99 -3.32 10.46
C PHE A 107 -0.90 -3.29 11.98
N THR A 108 0.10 -2.56 12.49
CA THR A 108 0.45 -2.55 13.93
C THR A 108 0.25 -1.19 14.58
N ASP A 109 -0.32 -0.22 13.86
CA ASP A 109 -0.44 1.14 14.37
C ASP A 109 -1.60 1.24 15.37
N ALA A 110 -1.24 1.36 16.65
CA ALA A 110 -2.18 1.38 17.76
C ALA A 110 -3.19 2.54 17.73
N GLN A 111 -2.90 3.62 16.99
CA GLN A 111 -3.86 4.72 16.82
C GLN A 111 -5.06 4.31 15.96
N TYR A 112 -4.92 3.26 15.17
CA TYR A 112 -5.87 2.87 14.14
C TYR A 112 -6.37 1.42 14.28
N LEU A 113 -5.72 0.61 15.12
CA LEU A 113 -6.22 -0.68 15.55
C LEU A 113 -7.33 -0.51 16.60
N ASP A 114 -8.35 -1.35 16.52
CA ASP A 114 -9.29 -1.47 17.63
C ASP A 114 -8.61 -2.25 18.75
N ALA A 115 -8.38 -1.62 19.90
CA ALA A 115 -7.69 -2.24 21.04
C ALA A 115 -8.44 -3.46 21.61
N ARG A 116 -9.67 -3.74 21.15
CA ARG A 116 -10.49 -4.86 21.62
C ARG A 116 -10.50 -6.08 20.70
N GLU A 117 -9.94 -5.97 19.49
CA GLU A 117 -9.94 -7.06 18.51
C GLU A 117 -8.52 -7.43 18.07
N PRO A 118 -8.08 -8.69 18.28
CA PRO A 118 -6.77 -9.13 17.82
C PRO A 118 -6.73 -9.20 16.29
N ALA A 119 -5.59 -8.84 15.71
CA ALA A 119 -5.39 -8.78 14.26
C ALA A 119 -4.46 -9.91 13.80
N PHE A 120 -4.98 -11.15 13.83
CA PHE A 120 -4.20 -12.32 13.47
C PHE A 120 -3.94 -12.45 11.97
N LEU A 121 -2.68 -12.70 11.62
CA LEU A 121 -2.28 -13.26 10.34
C LEU A 121 -2.24 -14.79 10.47
N MET A 122 -2.98 -15.49 9.60
CA MET A 122 -3.01 -16.95 9.58
C MET A 122 -2.34 -17.50 8.31
N ALA A 123 -1.47 -18.49 8.49
CA ALA A 123 -0.90 -19.30 7.41
C ALA A 123 -1.44 -20.72 7.50
N LEU A 124 -1.88 -21.27 6.37
CA LEU A 124 -2.30 -22.67 6.24
C LEU A 124 -1.38 -23.38 5.26
N ALA A 125 -0.95 -24.59 5.60
CA ALA A 125 -0.12 -25.42 4.74
C ALA A 125 -0.56 -26.89 4.81
N PRO A 126 -0.42 -27.68 3.72
CA PRO A 126 -0.56 -29.12 3.82
C PRO A 126 0.38 -29.69 4.87
N ALA A 127 -0.12 -30.61 5.69
CA ALA A 127 0.66 -31.28 6.72
C ALA A 127 0.46 -32.80 6.66
N GLY A 128 1.44 -33.54 7.17
CA GLY A 128 1.40 -34.99 7.25
C GLY A 128 1.93 -35.73 6.01
N ASP A 129 2.00 -37.06 6.13
CA ASP A 129 2.56 -37.94 5.11
C ASP A 129 1.67 -38.07 3.86
N PRO A 130 2.25 -38.41 2.68
CA PRO A 130 1.49 -38.70 1.47
C PRO A 130 0.41 -39.76 1.74
N GLY A 131 -0.86 -39.40 1.52
CA GLY A 131 -2.01 -40.27 1.75
C GLY A 131 -2.86 -39.92 2.97
N ARG A 132 -2.42 -39.00 3.84
CA ARG A 132 -3.24 -38.40 4.89
C ARG A 132 -3.54 -36.94 4.55
N ARG A 133 -4.81 -36.56 4.55
CA ARG A 133 -5.22 -35.14 4.47
C ARG A 133 -5.09 -34.52 5.87
N ALA A 134 -4.01 -33.80 6.14
CA ALA A 134 -3.94 -32.87 7.25
C ALA A 134 -3.54 -31.46 6.76
N ILE A 135 -3.93 -30.46 7.53
CA ILE A 135 -3.61 -29.05 7.30
C ILE A 135 -2.94 -28.55 8.58
N GLY A 136 -1.74 -28.00 8.46
CA GLY A 136 -1.10 -27.22 9.51
C GLY A 136 -1.59 -25.78 9.47
N ALA A 137 -1.77 -25.19 10.64
CA ALA A 137 -2.12 -23.78 10.79
C ALA A 137 -1.12 -23.10 11.72
N ALA A 138 -0.70 -21.89 11.35
CA ALA A 138 0.05 -20.98 12.22
C ALA A 138 -0.69 -19.64 12.25
N LEU A 139 -0.83 -19.06 13.43
CA LEU A 139 -1.38 -17.73 13.63
C LEU A 139 -0.29 -16.85 14.24
N LEU A 140 -0.33 -15.57 13.90
CA LEU A 140 0.58 -14.54 14.43
C LEU A 140 -0.21 -13.24 14.61
N ASP A 141 -0.22 -12.69 15.81
CA ASP A 141 -0.60 -11.29 16.04
C ASP A 141 0.68 -10.45 16.08
N LEU A 142 0.89 -9.64 15.04
CA LEU A 142 2.09 -8.81 14.91
C LEU A 142 2.15 -7.66 15.93
N SER A 143 1.03 -7.28 16.53
CA SER A 143 0.98 -6.19 17.50
C SER A 143 1.39 -6.65 18.91
N THR A 144 1.11 -7.90 19.26
CA THR A 144 1.44 -8.49 20.56
C THR A 144 2.64 -9.43 20.52
N GLY A 145 2.95 -10.00 19.34
CA GLY A 145 3.96 -11.04 19.15
C GLY A 145 3.47 -12.45 19.49
N GLU A 146 2.16 -12.64 19.67
CA GLU A 146 1.51 -13.93 19.94
C GLU A 146 1.45 -14.84 18.70
#